data_AF-A0A926GET8-F1
#
_entry.id   AF-A0A926GET8-F1
#
_cell.length_a   1.000
_cell.length_b   1.000
_cell.length_c   1.000
_cell.angle_alpha   90.00
_cell.angle_beta   90.00
_cell.angle_gamma   90.00
#
_symmetry.space_group_name_H-M   'P 1'
#
loop_
_entity.id
_entity.type
_entity.pdbx_description
1 polymer ?
#
loop_
_entity_poly.entity_id
_entity_poly.type
_entity_poly.pdbx_seq_one_letter_code
_entity_poly.pdbx_strand_id
1 'polypeptide(L)'
;MIHISLRTAKSATMLGFVAAMVAGCVQPTPTAPVTTAPPAPAPVQRPQVTTPPPAPTVTAPTTPAVPAAPTRHTGPVDSRTGLQQAALVSISGDVDSRYIVLLRPAQANPGQVEAAPAKLCGQDGRSVENSKTNSPGSGAAMPGVQIMIVECSAA
;
A
#
# COMPACT_ATOMS: atom_id res chain seq x y z
N MET A 1 -49.16 -22.87 -2.65
CA MET A 1 -49.66 -22.04 -3.77
C MET A 1 -49.84 -20.61 -3.25
N ILE A 2 -48.76 -19.83 -3.18
CA ILE A 2 -48.81 -18.36 -3.05
C ILE A 2 -47.60 -17.82 -3.82
N HIS A 3 -47.83 -17.38 -5.06
CA HIS A 3 -46.87 -16.68 -5.90
C HIS A 3 -46.88 -15.21 -5.52
N ILE A 4 -45.79 -14.68 -4.97
CA ILE A 4 -45.61 -13.25 -4.76
C ILE A 4 -44.63 -12.76 -5.84
N SER A 5 -45.20 -12.07 -6.82
CA SER A 5 -44.52 -11.55 -8.01
C SER A 5 -44.36 -10.04 -7.82
N LEU A 6 -43.16 -9.56 -7.44
CA LEU A 6 -42.83 -8.13 -7.46
C LEU A 6 -41.97 -7.84 -8.69
N ARG A 7 -42.63 -7.31 -9.73
CA ARG A 7 -42.01 -6.47 -10.76
C ARG A 7 -41.96 -5.02 -10.24
N THR A 8 -41.16 -4.19 -10.92
CA THR A 8 -41.14 -2.69 -10.93
C THR A 8 -39.98 -2.09 -10.12
N ALA A 9 -39.09 -1.23 -10.60
CA ALA A 9 -38.90 -0.57 -11.91
C ALA A 9 -37.41 -0.21 -12.11
N LYS A 10 -36.98 -0.21 -13.38
CA LYS A 10 -35.74 0.41 -13.85
C LYS A 10 -35.94 1.92 -13.91
N SER A 11 -35.08 2.70 -13.25
CA SER A 11 -34.97 4.14 -13.49
C SER A 11 -33.61 4.43 -14.12
N ALA A 12 -33.67 4.83 -15.39
CA ALA A 12 -32.56 5.38 -16.16
C ALA A 12 -32.52 6.91 -16.00
N THR A 13 -31.33 7.48 -15.79
CA THR A 13 -31.04 8.92 -15.91
C THR A 13 -29.51 8.99 -16.12
N MET A 14 -28.96 9.03 -17.34
CA MET A 14 -28.87 10.09 -18.35
C MET A 14 -27.99 11.30 -17.96
N LEU A 15 -27.03 11.61 -18.86
CA LEU A 15 -26.18 12.82 -19.00
C LEU A 15 -25.10 13.01 -17.90
N GLY A 16 -23.80 13.01 -18.19
CA GLY A 16 -23.07 13.61 -19.31
C GLY A 16 -22.60 15.00 -18.89
N PHE A 17 -21.28 15.24 -18.77
CA PHE A 17 -20.56 16.53 -18.67
C PHE A 17 -19.09 16.16 -18.37
N VAL A 18 -17.99 16.74 -18.82
CA VAL A 18 -17.61 17.73 -19.83
C VAL A 18 -16.07 17.65 -19.87
N ALA A 19 -15.46 17.88 -21.04
CA ALA A 19 -14.02 17.96 -21.23
C ALA A 19 -13.39 19.19 -20.54
N ALA A 20 -12.12 19.11 -20.13
CA ALA A 20 -11.22 20.26 -20.11
C ALA A 20 -9.75 19.82 -20.03
N MET A 21 -9.02 20.04 -21.13
CA MET A 21 -7.56 20.13 -21.15
C MET A 21 -7.07 21.29 -20.27
N VAL A 22 -5.93 21.15 -19.60
CA VAL A 22 -4.99 22.27 -19.42
C VAL A 22 -3.56 21.74 -19.44
N ALA A 23 -2.87 22.07 -20.53
CA ALA A 23 -1.42 22.09 -20.63
C ALA A 23 -0.87 23.30 -19.86
N GLY A 24 0.26 23.12 -19.19
CA GLY A 24 1.07 24.20 -18.60
C GLY A 24 2.42 23.62 -18.20
N CYS A 25 3.45 23.70 -19.03
CA CYS A 25 4.33 24.84 -19.32
C CYS A 25 5.48 24.99 -18.33
N VAL A 26 6.65 25.31 -18.91
CA VAL A 26 7.83 25.99 -18.34
C VAL A 26 8.99 25.10 -17.82
N GLN A 27 9.91 24.78 -18.73
CA GLN A 27 11.37 24.77 -18.51
C GLN A 27 11.89 26.24 -18.61
N PRO A 28 13.21 26.55 -18.64
CA PRO A 28 14.42 26.13 -17.90
C PRO A 28 15.11 27.38 -17.27
N THR A 29 16.29 27.29 -16.63
CA THR A 29 17.23 28.45 -16.52
C THR A 29 18.63 28.05 -15.98
N PRO A 30 19.68 28.88 -16.18
CA PRO A 30 20.95 28.45 -16.78
C PRO A 30 22.21 28.83 -15.96
N THR A 31 23.34 28.39 -16.53
CA THR A 31 24.77 28.72 -16.42
C THR A 31 25.23 30.01 -15.71
N ALA A 32 26.37 29.92 -15.00
CA ALA A 32 27.50 30.90 -14.99
C ALA A 32 28.68 30.35 -14.14
N PRO A 33 29.90 30.94 -14.16
CA PRO A 33 30.72 31.35 -15.30
C PRO A 33 32.14 30.72 -15.27
N VAL A 34 32.85 30.88 -16.37
CA VAL A 34 34.26 30.51 -16.60
C VAL A 34 35.19 31.49 -15.88
N THR A 35 36.31 31.03 -15.33
CA THR A 35 37.47 31.89 -15.01
C THR A 35 38.74 31.23 -15.55
N THR A 36 39.39 31.96 -16.45
CA THR A 36 40.67 31.67 -17.10
C THR A 36 41.83 32.18 -16.26
N ALA A 37 42.89 31.38 -16.11
CA ALA A 37 44.26 31.87 -15.91
C ALA A 37 45.29 30.79 -16.29
N PRO A 38 46.22 31.04 -17.23
CA PRO A 38 47.44 30.25 -17.45
C PRO A 38 48.72 31.06 -17.05
N PRO A 39 49.95 30.54 -17.16
CA PRO A 39 50.64 29.77 -16.10
C PRO A 39 52.05 30.34 -15.74
N ALA A 40 52.67 29.86 -14.67
CA ALA A 40 54.11 30.05 -14.38
C ALA A 40 54.67 28.94 -13.45
N PRO A 41 55.99 28.63 -13.52
CA PRO A 41 56.52 27.25 -13.50
C PRO A 41 56.93 26.70 -12.12
N ALA A 42 57.03 25.36 -12.09
CA ALA A 42 57.31 24.52 -10.93
C ALA A 42 58.78 24.53 -10.45
N PRO A 43 59.01 24.37 -9.14
CA PRO A 43 60.17 23.66 -8.63
C PRO A 43 59.85 22.17 -8.43
N VAL A 44 60.72 21.32 -8.99
CA VAL A 44 60.66 19.86 -8.89
C VAL A 44 61.02 19.44 -7.46
N GLN A 45 60.06 18.94 -6.68
CA GLN A 45 60.32 18.27 -5.40
C GLN A 45 60.39 16.76 -5.60
N ARG A 46 61.50 16.16 -5.18
CA ARG A 46 61.70 14.70 -5.12
C ARG A 46 60.66 14.07 -4.19
N PRO A 47 60.10 12.88 -4.49
CA PRO A 47 59.22 12.17 -3.57
C PRO A 47 59.98 11.79 -2.30
N GLN A 48 59.73 12.49 -1.21
CA GLN A 48 60.04 11.98 0.12
C GLN A 48 58.91 11.03 0.48
N VAL A 49 59.21 9.73 0.52
CA VAL A 49 58.33 8.72 1.11
C VAL A 49 58.40 8.91 2.61
N THR A 50 57.63 9.85 3.13
CA THR A 50 57.33 9.93 4.55
C THR A 50 56.10 9.04 4.76
N THR A 51 56.31 7.86 5.32
CA THR A 51 55.20 7.04 5.80
C THR A 51 54.42 7.85 6.84
N PRO A 52 53.12 8.14 6.59
CA PRO A 52 52.32 8.81 7.60
C PRO A 52 52.17 7.89 8.82
N PRO A 53 52.15 8.43 10.05
CA PRO A 53 51.71 7.65 11.20
C PRO A 53 50.29 7.13 10.92
N PRO A 54 49.92 5.93 11.40
CA PRO A 54 48.58 5.40 11.20
C PRO A 54 47.58 6.43 11.76
N ALA A 55 46.70 6.92 10.90
CA ALA A 55 45.62 7.81 11.30
C ALA A 55 44.84 7.12 12.43
N PRO A 56 44.48 7.83 13.52
CA PRO A 56 43.53 7.29 14.47
C PRO A 56 42.27 6.96 13.69
N THR A 57 41.93 5.67 13.65
CA THR A 57 40.66 5.22 13.06
C THR A 57 39.57 5.88 13.87
N VAL A 58 38.98 6.95 13.33
CA VAL A 58 37.73 7.49 13.85
C VAL A 58 36.73 6.38 13.63
N THR A 59 36.46 5.62 14.69
CA THR A 59 35.33 4.72 14.76
C THR A 59 34.12 5.59 14.44
N ALA A 60 33.55 5.40 13.25
CA ALA A 60 32.29 6.03 12.92
C ALA A 60 31.33 5.75 14.10
N PRO A 61 30.60 6.76 14.61
CA PRO A 61 29.63 6.51 15.64
C PRO A 61 28.73 5.39 15.14
N THR A 62 28.69 4.30 15.90
CA THR A 62 27.80 3.18 15.65
C THR A 62 26.41 3.76 15.81
N THR A 63 25.81 4.22 14.71
CA THR A 63 24.41 4.61 14.70
C THR A 63 23.65 3.44 15.33
N PRO A 64 22.90 3.64 16.42
CA PRO A 64 22.07 2.58 16.96
C PRO A 64 21.23 2.06 15.80
N ALA A 65 21.38 0.76 15.49
CA ALA A 65 20.56 0.13 14.48
C ALA A 65 19.11 0.46 14.82
N VAL A 66 18.45 1.24 13.96
CA VAL A 66 17.01 1.45 14.07
C VAL A 66 16.42 0.04 14.10
N PRO A 67 15.68 -0.35 15.15
CA PRO A 67 15.07 -1.66 15.19
C PRO A 67 14.33 -1.86 13.88
N ALA A 68 14.64 -2.93 13.15
CA ALA A 68 13.89 -3.29 11.96
C ALA A 68 12.40 -3.20 12.33
N ALA A 69 11.64 -2.42 11.57
CA ALA A 69 10.21 -2.29 11.81
C ALA A 69 9.65 -3.70 11.99
N PRO A 70 8.88 -3.99 13.06
CA PRO A 70 8.41 -5.33 13.30
C PRO A 70 7.73 -5.81 12.03
N THR A 71 8.13 -6.97 11.52
CA THR A 71 7.42 -7.68 10.46
C THR A 71 6.06 -8.09 11.05
N ARG A 72 5.14 -7.13 11.02
CA ARG A 72 3.94 -7.03 11.88
C ARG A 72 2.84 -8.02 11.54
N HIS A 73 3.08 -8.89 10.56
CA HIS A 73 2.11 -9.84 10.01
C HIS A 73 2.51 -11.28 10.37
N THR A 74 2.84 -11.53 11.65
CA THR A 74 3.16 -12.84 12.18
C THR A 74 2.08 -13.30 13.14
N GLY A 75 1.78 -14.60 13.16
CA GLY A 75 0.71 -15.16 13.97
C GLY A 75 -0.14 -16.21 13.24
N PRO A 76 -1.14 -16.76 13.94
CA PRO A 76 -2.11 -17.69 13.36
C PRO A 76 -2.96 -17.01 12.29
N VAL A 77 -3.22 -17.75 11.21
CA VAL A 77 -4.06 -17.32 10.10
C VAL A 77 -5.47 -17.87 10.28
N ASP A 78 -6.47 -17.03 10.06
CA ASP A 78 -7.87 -17.45 9.98
C ASP A 78 -8.10 -18.27 8.72
N SER A 79 -8.65 -19.49 8.86
CA SER A 79 -8.80 -20.42 7.74
C SER A 79 -9.83 -19.95 6.71
N ARG A 80 -10.83 -19.16 7.12
CA ARG A 80 -11.92 -18.67 6.25
C ARG A 80 -11.42 -17.58 5.31
N THR A 81 -10.72 -16.59 5.86
CA THR A 81 -10.28 -15.41 5.14
C THR A 81 -8.85 -15.52 4.62
N GLY A 82 -8.01 -16.37 5.22
CA GLY A 82 -6.57 -16.36 4.98
C GLY A 82 -5.84 -15.15 5.56
N LEU A 83 -6.50 -14.35 6.40
CA LEU A 83 -5.91 -13.20 7.08
C LEU A 83 -5.29 -13.59 8.42
N GLN A 84 -4.26 -12.85 8.83
CA GLN A 84 -3.74 -12.89 10.20
C GLN A 84 -4.88 -12.64 11.22
N GLN A 85 -5.02 -13.49 12.23
CA GLN A 85 -6.05 -13.32 13.27
C GLN A 85 -5.88 -12.00 14.03
N ALA A 86 -4.64 -11.51 14.18
CA ALA A 86 -4.37 -10.20 14.77
C ALA A 86 -4.93 -9.03 13.93
N ALA A 87 -5.07 -9.24 12.62
CA ALA A 87 -5.64 -8.25 11.71
C ALA A 87 -7.17 -8.33 11.64
N LEU A 88 -7.75 -9.50 11.88
CA LEU A 88 -9.19 -9.70 11.85
C LEU A 88 -9.85 -9.07 13.10
N VAL A 89 -10.90 -8.27 12.89
CA VAL A 89 -11.75 -7.77 13.98
C VAL A 89 -13.00 -8.63 14.10
N SER A 90 -13.68 -8.86 12.97
CA SER A 90 -14.85 -9.73 12.91
C SER A 90 -15.19 -10.12 11.48
N ILE A 91 -15.84 -11.28 11.33
CA ILE A 91 -16.48 -11.73 10.10
C ILE A 91 -17.96 -11.93 10.42
N SER A 92 -18.84 -11.39 9.59
CA SER A 92 -20.29 -11.54 9.73
C SER A 92 -20.92 -11.77 8.37
N GLY A 93 -22.14 -12.31 8.37
CA GLY A 93 -22.84 -12.71 7.15
C GLY A 93 -22.48 -14.11 6.68
N ASP A 94 -22.97 -14.43 5.49
CA ASP A 94 -22.96 -15.76 4.91
C ASP A 94 -22.88 -15.69 3.37
N VAL A 95 -22.71 -16.84 2.74
CA VAL A 95 -22.50 -16.99 1.30
C VAL A 95 -23.72 -16.65 0.44
N ASP A 96 -24.95 -16.77 0.97
CA ASP A 96 -26.19 -16.46 0.26
C ASP A 96 -26.56 -14.98 0.30
N SER A 97 -26.06 -14.23 1.28
CA SER A 97 -26.32 -12.81 1.43
C SER A 97 -25.13 -11.96 0.97
N ARG A 98 -24.09 -11.90 1.82
CA ARG A 98 -22.81 -11.19 1.64
C ARG A 98 -22.02 -11.37 2.93
N TYR A 99 -20.71 -11.38 2.81
CA TYR A 99 -19.81 -11.34 3.95
C TYR A 99 -19.37 -9.90 4.24
N ILE A 100 -19.33 -9.53 5.53
CA ILE A 100 -18.79 -8.27 6.02
C ILE A 100 -17.62 -8.60 6.93
N VAL A 101 -16.43 -8.22 6.50
CA VAL A 101 -15.16 -8.41 7.21
C VAL A 101 -14.68 -7.06 7.71
N LEU A 102 -14.53 -6.93 9.03
CA LEU A 102 -13.85 -5.81 9.65
C LEU A 102 -12.42 -6.21 9.96
N LEU A 103 -11.46 -5.41 9.51
CA LEU A 103 -10.03 -5.71 9.65
C LEU A 103 -9.20 -4.46 9.99
N ARG A 104 -8.04 -4.68 10.63
CA ARG A 104 -7.03 -3.68 10.97
C ARG A 104 -5.90 -3.76 9.94
N PRO A 105 -5.86 -2.88 8.93
CA PRO A 105 -4.92 -2.98 7.81
C PRO A 105 -3.46 -2.80 8.25
N ALA A 106 -3.21 -2.06 9.34
CA ALA A 106 -1.87 -1.94 9.92
C ALA A 106 -1.28 -3.27 10.42
N GLN A 107 -2.12 -4.29 10.64
CA GLN A 107 -1.72 -5.63 11.06
C GLN A 107 -1.94 -6.67 9.94
N ALA A 108 -2.59 -6.30 8.83
CA ALA A 108 -2.90 -7.19 7.72
C ALA A 108 -1.82 -7.13 6.63
N ASN A 109 -1.50 -8.26 6.02
CA ASN A 109 -0.68 -8.27 4.82
C ASN A 109 -1.56 -7.85 3.62
N PRO A 110 -1.18 -6.82 2.83
CA PRO A 110 -1.99 -6.34 1.71
C PRO A 110 -2.33 -7.43 0.69
N GLY A 111 -1.38 -8.32 0.37
CA GLY A 111 -1.64 -9.43 -0.57
C GLY A 111 -2.63 -10.46 -0.01
N GLN A 112 -2.69 -10.65 1.31
CA GLN A 112 -3.72 -11.50 1.93
C GLN A 112 -5.08 -10.80 1.96
N VAL A 113 -5.13 -9.48 2.13
CA VAL A 113 -6.37 -8.71 2.05
C VAL A 113 -6.98 -8.78 0.65
N GLU A 114 -6.17 -8.70 -0.39
CA GLU A 114 -6.61 -8.85 -1.78
C GLU A 114 -7.07 -10.29 -2.11
N ALA A 115 -6.41 -11.31 -1.55
CA ALA A 115 -6.78 -12.71 -1.77
C ALA A 115 -7.95 -13.20 -0.89
N ALA A 116 -8.28 -12.46 0.18
CA ALA A 116 -9.26 -12.88 1.16
C ALA A 116 -10.67 -13.12 0.59
N PRO A 117 -11.22 -12.29 -0.32
CA PRO A 117 -12.53 -12.56 -0.94
C PRO A 117 -12.60 -13.94 -1.62
N ALA A 118 -11.56 -14.30 -2.38
CA ALA A 118 -11.50 -15.56 -3.09
C ALA A 118 -11.42 -16.75 -2.13
N LYS A 119 -10.68 -16.61 -1.02
CA LYS A 119 -10.64 -17.63 0.03
C LYS A 119 -12.01 -17.80 0.70
N LEU A 120 -12.68 -16.70 1.00
CA LEU A 120 -13.97 -16.68 1.68
C LEU A 120 -15.06 -17.37 0.86
N CYS A 121 -15.23 -17.00 -0.41
CA CYS A 121 -16.22 -17.65 -1.28
C CYS A 121 -15.81 -19.09 -1.64
N GLY A 122 -14.52 -19.34 -1.81
CA GLY A 122 -14.00 -20.66 -2.20
C GLY A 122 -14.22 -21.75 -1.15
N GLN A 123 -14.34 -21.41 0.14
CA GLN A 123 -14.69 -22.38 1.18
C GLN A 123 -16.07 -23.02 0.96
N ASP A 124 -17.00 -22.25 0.38
CA ASP A 124 -18.37 -22.66 0.11
C ASP A 124 -18.55 -23.12 -1.36
N GLY A 125 -17.45 -23.33 -2.09
CA GLY A 125 -17.48 -23.73 -3.50
C GLY A 125 -18.00 -22.64 -4.45
N ARG A 126 -17.91 -21.37 -4.04
CA ARG A 126 -18.42 -20.22 -4.79
C ARG A 126 -17.31 -19.34 -5.36
N SER A 127 -17.66 -18.56 -6.36
CA SER A 127 -16.80 -17.53 -6.95
C SER A 127 -17.12 -16.16 -6.37
N VAL A 128 -16.14 -15.25 -6.39
CA VAL A 128 -16.35 -13.85 -5.99
C VAL A 128 -17.13 -13.16 -7.10
N GLU A 129 -18.33 -12.66 -6.78
CA GLU A 129 -19.11 -11.84 -7.71
C GLU A 129 -18.65 -10.38 -7.63
N ASN A 130 -18.53 -9.88 -6.41
CA ASN A 130 -18.16 -8.51 -6.12
C ASN A 130 -17.42 -8.44 -4.80
N SER A 131 -16.43 -7.55 -4.72
CA SER A 131 -15.77 -7.24 -3.46
C SER A 131 -15.43 -5.77 -3.42
N LYS A 132 -15.73 -5.14 -2.29
CA LYS A 132 -15.44 -3.73 -2.08
C LYS A 132 -14.85 -3.52 -0.71
N THR A 133 -13.74 -2.81 -0.68
CA THR A 133 -13.04 -2.46 0.55
C THR A 133 -12.94 -0.95 0.66
N ASN A 134 -13.39 -0.39 1.78
CA ASN A 134 -13.33 1.07 2.02
C ASN A 134 -12.00 1.48 2.66
N SER A 135 -11.62 2.75 2.58
CA SER A 135 -10.41 3.23 3.25
C SER A 135 -10.51 3.10 4.78
N PRO A 136 -9.40 2.82 5.49
CA PRO A 136 -9.41 2.64 6.93
C PRO A 136 -9.80 3.94 7.63
N GLY A 137 -10.70 3.88 8.63
CA GLY A 137 -11.14 5.07 9.35
C GLY A 137 -12.12 5.98 8.59
N SER A 138 -12.68 5.51 7.47
CA SER A 138 -13.77 6.22 6.76
C SER A 138 -15.10 6.24 7.53
N GLY A 139 -15.23 5.46 8.61
CA GLY A 139 -16.33 5.53 9.57
C GLY A 139 -15.87 6.11 10.91
N ALA A 140 -16.53 7.18 11.37
CA ALA A 140 -16.25 7.84 12.66
C ALA A 140 -16.34 6.90 13.89
N ALA A 141 -16.93 5.72 13.74
CA ALA A 141 -17.14 4.76 14.83
C ALA A 141 -15.91 3.89 15.15
N MET A 142 -14.96 3.69 14.22
CA MET A 142 -13.79 2.82 14.45
C MET A 142 -12.54 3.31 13.68
N PRO A 143 -11.69 4.15 14.30
CA PRO A 143 -10.44 4.58 13.68
C PRO A 143 -9.50 3.39 13.45
N GLY A 144 -8.89 3.34 12.26
CA GLY A 144 -7.92 2.29 11.90
C GLY A 144 -8.55 0.93 11.58
N VAL A 145 -9.88 0.85 11.42
CA VAL A 145 -10.57 -0.34 10.91
C VAL A 145 -11.02 -0.08 9.47
N GLN A 146 -10.87 -1.09 8.64
CA GLN A 146 -11.29 -1.17 7.25
C GLN A 146 -12.41 -2.20 7.14
N ILE A 147 -13.43 -1.87 6.35
CA ILE A 147 -14.56 -2.76 6.08
C ILE A 147 -14.40 -3.29 4.66
N MET A 148 -14.42 -4.61 4.53
CA MET A 148 -14.45 -5.34 3.28
C MET A 148 -15.77 -6.09 3.18
N ILE A 149 -16.52 -5.82 2.11
CA ILE A 149 -17.78 -6.48 1.79
C ILE A 149 -17.53 -7.40 0.60
N VAL A 150 -17.96 -8.65 0.71
CA VAL A 150 -17.77 -9.68 -0.32
C VAL A 150 -19.11 -10.31 -0.65
N GLU A 151 -19.46 -10.32 -1.93
CA GLU A 151 -20.64 -11.00 -2.48
C GLU A 151 -20.15 -12.20 -3.30
N CYS A 152 -20.72 -13.38 -3.02
CA CYS A 152 -20.33 -14.64 -3.63
C CYS A 152 -21.44 -15.15 -4.56
N SER A 153 -21.09 -15.57 -5.76
CA SER A 153 -22.02 -16.20 -6.71
C SER A 153 -21.68 -17.68 -6.91
N ALA A 154 -22.63 -18.45 -7.43
CA ALA A 154 -22.33 -19.79 -7.92
C ALA A 154 -21.15 -19.74 -8.92
N ALA A 155 -20.26 -20.74 -8.84
CA ALA A 155 -19.05 -20.83 -9.65
C ALA A 155 -19.33 -21.33 -11.07
#